data_AF-A0A838HUU5-F1
#
_entry.id   AF-A0A838HUU5-F1
#
_cell.length_a   1.000
_cell.length_b   1.000
_cell.length_c   1.000
_cell.angle_alpha   90.00
_cell.angle_beta   90.00
_cell.angle_gamma   90.00
#
_symmetry.space_group_name_H-M   'P 1'
#
loop_
_entity.id
_entity.type
_entity.pdbx_description
1 polymer ?
#
loop_
_entity_poly.entity_id
_entity_poly.type
_entity_poly.pdbx_seq_one_letter_code
_entity_poly.pdbx_strand_id
1 'polypeptide(L)' 'MAMRNITLTMPEELVRRAKIAAAERDTSVSALVAEYFGALVQQEDGYDLMWAEEERLMQEGLPMRVGEITWSRADLHER' A
#
# COMPACT_ATOMS: atom_id res chain seq x y z
N MET A 1 -6.76 -8.11 -12.71
CA MET A 1 -5.75 -8.97 -12.04
C MET A 1 -6.24 -10.41 -12.05
N ALA A 2 -5.34 -11.39 -12.12
CA ALA A 2 -5.72 -12.80 -12.08
C ALA A 2 -6.08 -13.21 -10.64
N MET A 3 -7.20 -13.93 -10.47
CA MET A 3 -7.63 -14.44 -9.16
C MET A 3 -7.09 -15.85 -8.94
N ARG A 4 -6.60 -16.15 -7.74
CA ARG A 4 -6.17 -17.49 -7.33
C ARG A 4 -6.95 -17.92 -6.07
N ASN A 5 -7.50 -19.13 -6.10
CA ASN A 5 -8.18 -19.70 -4.93
C ASN A 5 -7.17 -20.27 -3.93
N ILE A 6 -7.41 -20.05 -2.65
CA ILE A 6 -6.62 -20.58 -1.54
C ILE A 6 -7.59 -21.27 -0.56
N THR A 7 -7.26 -22.50 -0.16
CA THR A 7 -8.02 -23.24 0.87
C THR A 7 -7.33 -23.07 2.21
N LEU A 8 -8.07 -22.61 3.23
CA LEU A 8 -7.57 -22.37 4.57
C LEU A 8 -8.32 -23.25 5.57
N THR A 9 -7.57 -23.96 6.43
CA THR A 9 -8.13 -24.67 7.57
C THR A 9 -8.12 -23.74 8.78
N MET A 10 -9.27 -23.53 9.40
CA MET A 10 -9.42 -22.66 10.57
C MET A 10 -10.36 -23.28 11.61
N PRO A 11 -10.27 -22.88 12.88
CA PRO A 11 -11.24 -23.28 13.90
C PRO A 11 -12.66 -22.93 13.48
N GLU A 12 -13.61 -23.83 13.70
CA GLU A 12 -15.01 -23.66 13.29
C GLU A 12 -15.63 -22.37 13.85
N GLU A 13 -15.38 -22.07 15.13
CA GLU A 13 -15.89 -20.86 15.77
C GLU A 13 -15.33 -19.58 15.13
N LEU A 14 -14.07 -19.62 14.66
CA LEU A 14 -13.48 -18.48 13.95
C LEU A 14 -14.18 -18.26 12.61
N VAL A 15 -14.45 -19.32 11.85
CA VAL A 15 -15.20 -19.24 10.59
C VAL A 15 -16.60 -18.68 10.82
N ARG A 16 -17.28 -19.12 11.89
CA ARG A 16 -18.62 -18.63 12.26
C ARG A 16 -18.61 -17.12 12.53
N ARG A 17 -17.68 -16.67 13.38
CA ARG A 17 -17.53 -15.24 13.72
C ARG A 17 -17.13 -14.39 12.51
N ALA A 18 -16.25 -14.90 11.64
CA ALA A 18 -15.85 -14.21 10.42
C ALA A 18 -17.03 -14.01 9.46
N LYS A 19 -17.92 -15.00 9.32
CA LYS A 19 -19.14 -14.88 8.50
C LYS A 19 -20.09 -13.81 9.04
N ILE A 20 -20.27 -13.74 10.36
CA ILE A 20 -21.11 -12.71 11.00
C ILE A 20 -20.52 -11.32 10.72
N ALA A 21 -19.22 -11.14 10.98
CA ALA A 21 -18.54 -9.86 10.76
C ALA A 21 -18.55 -9.42 9.29
N ALA A 22 -18.45 -10.37 8.36
CA ALA A 22 -18.56 -10.07 6.93
C ALA A 22 -19.97 -9.59 6.56
N ALA A 23 -21.01 -10.27 7.07
CA ALA A 23 -22.39 -9.89 6.84
C ALA A 23 -22.74 -8.51 7.44
N GLU A 24 -22.25 -8.20 8.64
CA GLU A 24 -22.43 -6.88 9.29
C GLU A 24 -21.80 -5.72 8.48
N ARG A 25 -20.82 -6.03 7.62
CA ARG A 25 -20.07 -5.06 6.81
C ARG A 25 -20.45 -5.10 5.32
N ASP A 26 -21.53 -5.79 4.96
CA ASP A 26 -21.96 -6.01 3.56
C ASP A 26 -20.81 -6.51 2.66
N THR A 27 -19.97 -7.41 3.18
CA THR A 27 -18.81 -7.95 2.47
C THR A 27 -18.71 -9.47 2.62
N SER A 28 -17.67 -10.08 2.02
CA SER A 28 -17.41 -11.52 2.10
C SER A 28 -16.23 -11.83 3.00
N VAL A 29 -16.18 -13.05 3.55
CA VAL A 29 -15.02 -13.54 4.31
C VAL A 29 -13.75 -13.50 3.46
N SER A 30 -13.84 -13.86 2.18
CA SER A 30 -12.71 -13.79 1.24
C SER A 30 -12.21 -12.35 1.04
N ALA A 31 -13.09 -11.36 1.02
CA ALA A 31 -12.70 -9.95 0.93
C ALA A 31 -12.00 -9.48 2.21
N LEU A 32 -12.49 -9.86 3.39
CA LEU A 32 -11.81 -9.54 4.66
C LEU A 32 -10.41 -10.15 4.74
N VAL A 33 -10.24 -11.39 4.28
CA VAL A 33 -8.93 -12.06 4.23
C VAL A 33 -8.00 -11.38 3.22
N ALA A 34 -8.51 -11.02 2.05
CA ALA A 34 -7.74 -10.29 1.04
C ALA A 34 -7.28 -8.92 1.54
N GLU A 35 -8.15 -8.18 2.24
CA GLU A 35 -7.81 -6.90 2.86
C GLU A 35 -6.70 -7.06 3.91
N TYR A 36 -6.84 -8.05 4.81
CA TYR A 36 -5.83 -8.35 5.83
C TYR A 36 -4.48 -8.71 5.21
N PHE A 37 -4.45 -9.59 4.20
CA PHE A 37 -3.21 -9.92 3.50
C PHE A 37 -2.63 -8.71 2.76
N GLY A 38 -3.47 -7.88 2.15
CA GLY A 38 -3.02 -6.63 1.54
C GLY A 38 -2.36 -5.69 2.54
N ALA A 39 -2.94 -5.55 3.74
CA ALA A 39 -2.37 -4.74 4.81
C ALA A 39 -1.05 -5.33 5.34
N LEU A 40 -0.98 -6.66 5.52
CA LEU A 40 0.23 -7.35 5.97
C LEU A 40 1.39 -7.15 4.98
N VAL A 41 1.12 -7.35 3.68
CA VAL A 41 2.10 -7.16 2.61
C VAL A 41 2.51 -5.69 2.51
N GLN A 42 1.58 -4.74 2.60
CA GLN A 42 1.94 -3.31 2.63
C GLN A 42 2.80 -2.95 3.85
N GLN A 43 2.60 -3.61 4.98
CA GLN A 43 3.39 -3.37 6.17
C GLN A 43 4.83 -3.89 6.02
N GLU A 44 5.02 -5.03 5.35
CA GLU A 44 6.34 -5.63 5.10
C GLU A 44 7.04 -4.96 3.91
N ASP A 45 6.34 -4.78 2.80
CA ASP A 45 6.92 -4.32 1.53
C ASP A 45 6.83 -2.81 1.32
N GLY A 46 5.98 -2.09 2.04
CA GLY A 46 5.71 -0.68 1.76
C GLY A 46 6.94 0.22 1.90
N TYR A 47 7.78 -0.05 2.90
CA TYR A 47 9.04 0.67 3.07
C TYR A 47 10.08 0.22 2.04
N ASP A 48 10.30 -1.08 1.90
CA ASP A 48 11.35 -1.62 1.03
C ASP A 48 11.08 -1.35 -0.46
N LEU A 49 9.82 -1.40 -0.90
CA LEU A 49 9.42 -1.03 -2.27
C LEU A 49 9.59 0.46 -2.54
N MET A 50 9.17 1.32 -1.60
CA MET A 50 9.37 2.76 -1.76
C MET A 50 10.84 3.14 -1.70
N TRP A 51 11.62 2.48 -0.85
CA TRP A 51 13.06 2.65 -0.78
C TRP A 51 13.75 2.22 -2.08
N ALA A 52 13.39 1.06 -2.64
CA ALA A 52 13.95 0.60 -3.91
C ALA A 52 13.61 1.54 -5.07
N GLU A 53 12.40 2.10 -5.10
CA GLU A 53 12.00 3.07 -6.13
C GLU A 53 12.71 4.42 -5.96
N GLU A 54 12.85 4.92 -4.74
CA GLU A 54 13.66 6.11 -4.42
C GLU A 54 15.13 5.92 -4.83
N GLU A 55 15.72 4.78 -4.49
CA GLU A 55 17.10 4.44 -4.88
C GLU A 55 17.26 4.42 -6.40
N ARG A 56 16.30 3.81 -7.11
CA ARG A 56 16.26 3.81 -8.57
C ARG A 56 16.20 5.22 -9.14
N LEU A 57 15.34 6.09 -8.60
CA LEU A 57 15.22 7.49 -9.02
C LEU A 57 16.49 8.31 -8.73
N MET A 58 17.18 8.05 -7.61
CA MET A 58 18.46 8.68 -7.29
C MET A 58 19.57 8.25 -8.25
N GLN A 59 19.61 6.96 -8.63
CA GLN A 59 20.62 6.42 -9.55
C GLN A 59 20.39 6.85 -11.00
N GLU A 60 19.15 6.79 -11.48
CA GLU A 60 18.80 7.15 -12.87
C GLU A 60 18.71 8.67 -13.08
N GLY A 61 18.49 9.41 -12.00
CA GLY A 61 18.25 10.85 -12.03
C GLY A 61 16.83 11.19 -12.47
N LEU A 62 16.32 12.32 -11.98
CA LEU A 62 14.99 12.80 -12.35
C LEU A 62 15.05 13.47 -13.73
N PRO A 63 14.02 13.34 -14.59
CA PRO A 63 13.95 14.02 -15.88
C PRO A 63 13.65 15.53 -15.73
N MET A 64 14.18 16.15 -14.67
CA MET A 64 14.04 17.55 -14.37
C MET A 64 15.29 18.30 -14.81
N ARG A 65 15.06 19.48 -15.40
CA ARG A 65 16.13 20.44 -15.69
C ARG A 65 15.94 21.62 -14.75
N VAL A 66 16.95 21.89 -13.93
CA VAL A 66 16.99 23.07 -13.09
C VAL A 66 17.45 24.24 -13.98
N GLY A 67 16.59 25.25 -14.15
CA GLY A 67 16.96 26.50 -14.80
C GLY A 67 17.86 27.36 -13.89
N GLU A 68 18.24 28.55 -14.35
CA GLU A 68 18.96 29.47 -13.47
C GLU A 68 18.13 29.78 -12.21
N ILE A 69 18.77 29.69 -11.05
CA ILE A 69 18.18 30.03 -9.77
C ILE A 69 18.15 31.56 -9.68
N THR A 70 16.99 32.15 -9.94
CA THR A 70 16.76 33.61 -9.96
C THR A 70 16.06 34.14 -8.71
N TRP A 71 15.70 33.24 -7.79
CA TRP A 71 14.94 33.52 -6.58
C TRP A 71 15.84 33.41 -5.34
N SER A 72 15.61 34.28 -4.36
CA SER A 72 16.15 34.17 -3.01
C SER A 72 15.22 33.32 -2.13
N ARG A 73 15.75 32.85 -1.00
CA ARG A 73 14.94 32.13 -0.01
C ARG A 73 13.76 32.98 0.51
N ALA A 74 13.92 34.30 0.59
CA ALA A 74 12.86 35.19 1.03
C ALA A 74 11.71 35.22 0.00
N ASP A 75 12.03 35.28 -1.29
CA ASP A 75 11.05 35.29 -2.39
C ASP A 75 10.20 34.02 -2.43
N LEU A 76 10.77 32.87 -2.04
CA LEU A 76 10.05 31.59 -1.96
C LEU A 76 9.09 31.48 -0.75
N HIS A 77 9.27 32.33 0.26
CA HIS A 77 8.48 32.29 1.49
C HIS A 77 7.44 33.42 1.57
N GLU A 78 7.40 34.33 0.61
CA GLU A 78 6.28 35.26 0.42
C GLU A 78 5.07 34.48 -0.10
N ARG A 79 4.00 34.44 0.72
CA ARG A 79 2.69 33.89 0.39
C ARG A 79 1.70 35.01 0.19
#